data_AF-A0A3D5RTD9-F1
#
_entry.id   AF-A0A3D5RTD9-F1
#
_cell.length_a   1.000
_cell.length_b   1.000
_cell.length_c   1.000
_cell.angle_alpha   90.00
_cell.angle_beta   90.00
_cell.angle_gamma   90.00
#
_symmetry.space_group_name_H-M   'P 1'
#
loop_
_entity.id
_entity.type
_entity.pdbx_description
1 polymer ?
#
loop_
_entity_poly.entity_id
_entity_poly.type
_entity_poly.pdbx_seq_one_letter_code
_entity_poly.pdbx_strand_id
1 'polypeptide(L)'
;MNIMTRPQDLSVTTGPLPASRKIYVPGKVHKNIRVPLREIALDPSANEAPVRVYDTSGAYSDPTVKTDIRKGLPPLRTPWIVERGDVEEIEGRIVRPEDDGLAPGETGNVPMFDRMGRKPLRAKPGKAVTQLAYARAGIITPEMEYIAIRENLGRKEALKKV
;
A
#
# COMPACT_ATOMS: atom_id res chain seq x y z
N MET A 1 -21.93 33.17 12.02
CA MET A 1 -21.55 31.81 12.45
C MET A 1 -21.72 30.88 11.27
N ASN A 2 -20.64 30.53 10.57
CA ASN A 2 -20.73 29.54 9.49
C ASN A 2 -20.74 28.15 10.11
N ILE A 3 -21.91 27.52 10.13
CA ILE A 3 -22.04 26.09 10.41
C ILE A 3 -21.60 25.38 9.14
N MET A 4 -20.29 25.09 9.03
CA MET A 4 -19.77 24.18 8.02
C MET A 4 -20.22 22.77 8.42
N THR A 5 -21.29 22.29 7.80
CA THR A 5 -21.80 20.93 7.94
C THR A 5 -20.68 19.94 7.62
N ARG A 6 -20.43 18.99 8.55
CA ARG A 6 -19.55 17.85 8.31
C ARG A 6 -20.03 17.16 7.03
N PRO A 7 -19.18 16.87 6.03
CA PRO A 7 -19.61 16.07 4.89
C PRO A 7 -19.94 14.67 5.42
N GLN A 8 -21.22 14.40 5.65
CA GLN A 8 -21.70 13.09 6.07
C GLN A 8 -21.49 12.06 4.94
N ASP A 9 -21.37 12.53 3.70
CA ASP A 9 -21.30 11.73 2.48
C ASP A 9 -20.02 12.00 1.66
N LEU A 10 -18.84 11.88 2.28
CA LEU A 10 -17.61 11.82 1.48
C LEU A 10 -17.57 10.49 0.72
N SER A 11 -17.92 10.55 -0.57
CA SER A 11 -17.83 9.42 -1.49
C SER A 11 -16.46 9.39 -2.16
N VAL A 12 -15.84 8.21 -2.21
CA VAL A 12 -14.57 7.96 -2.91
C VAL A 12 -14.85 7.08 -4.11
N THR A 13 -14.32 7.45 -5.27
CA THR A 13 -14.38 6.62 -6.47
C THR A 13 -13.67 5.28 -6.22
N THR A 14 -14.43 4.20 -6.36
CA THR A 14 -13.97 2.83 -6.16
C THR A 14 -14.49 1.93 -7.28
N GLY A 15 -13.99 0.71 -7.32
CA GLY A 15 -14.39 -0.32 -8.28
C GLY A 15 -13.40 -0.50 -9.44
N PRO A 16 -13.59 -1.57 -10.22
CA PRO A 16 -12.69 -1.89 -11.33
C PRO A 16 -12.59 -0.74 -12.33
N LEU A 17 -11.37 -0.48 -12.82
CA LEU A 17 -11.18 0.46 -13.91
C LEU A 17 -11.79 -0.10 -15.20
N PRO A 18 -12.46 0.73 -16.03
CA PRO A 18 -13.15 0.26 -17.23
C PRO A 18 -12.31 -0.65 -18.12
N ALA A 19 -12.96 -1.68 -18.69
CA ALA A 19 -12.36 -2.66 -19.62
C ALA A 19 -11.08 -3.35 -19.09
N SER A 20 -10.92 -3.44 -17.77
CA SER A 20 -9.75 -4.04 -17.17
C SER A 20 -10.04 -4.66 -15.82
N ARG A 21 -9.15 -5.54 -15.37
CA ARG A 21 -9.26 -6.18 -14.05
C ARG A 21 -7.95 -6.12 -13.29
N LYS A 22 -8.06 -5.95 -11.98
CA LYS A 22 -6.96 -6.14 -11.04
C LYS A 22 -6.51 -7.59 -11.08
N ILE A 23 -5.20 -7.81 -11.12
CA ILE A 23 -4.59 -9.13 -10.90
C ILE A 23 -3.47 -9.00 -9.88
N TYR A 24 -3.10 -10.12 -9.27
CA TYR A 24 -1.98 -10.20 -8.33
C TYR A 24 -0.98 -11.25 -8.77
N VAL A 25 0.27 -10.83 -8.96
CA VAL A 25 1.39 -11.75 -9.23
C VAL A 25 2.01 -12.16 -7.89
N PRO A 26 2.11 -13.46 -7.59
CA PRO A 26 2.67 -13.92 -6.32
C PRO A 26 4.20 -13.75 -6.28
N GLY A 27 4.73 -13.54 -5.07
CA GLY A 27 6.17 -13.63 -4.80
C GLY A 27 6.71 -15.04 -5.05
N LYS A 28 7.98 -15.13 -5.47
CA LYS A 28 8.70 -16.38 -5.68
C LYS A 28 9.47 -16.78 -4.42
N VAL A 29 10.21 -15.85 -3.82
CA VAL A 29 10.99 -16.02 -2.60
C VAL A 29 10.09 -15.81 -1.38
N HIS A 30 9.42 -14.66 -1.30
CA HIS A 30 8.50 -14.31 -0.22
C HIS A 30 7.06 -14.64 -0.63
N LYS A 31 6.58 -15.83 -0.23
CA LYS A 31 5.28 -16.40 -0.67
C LYS A 31 4.05 -15.56 -0.30
N ASN A 32 4.18 -14.67 0.68
CA ASN A 32 3.11 -13.77 1.13
C ASN A 32 2.99 -12.51 0.27
N ILE A 33 3.93 -12.27 -0.65
CA ILE A 33 3.84 -11.14 -1.59
C ILE A 33 2.74 -11.38 -2.63
N ARG A 34 1.97 -10.33 -2.87
CA ARG A 34 0.98 -10.21 -3.95
C ARG A 34 1.17 -8.85 -4.62
N VAL A 35 1.74 -8.84 -5.82
CA VAL A 35 2.06 -7.61 -6.56
C VAL A 35 0.90 -7.25 -7.49
N PRO A 36 0.25 -6.09 -7.30
CA PRO A 36 -0.88 -5.67 -8.10
C PRO A 36 -0.41 -5.23 -9.49
N LEU A 37 -1.07 -5.77 -10.50
CA LEU A 37 -1.05 -5.29 -11.87
C LEU A 37 -2.49 -5.18 -12.35
N ARG A 38 -2.66 -4.66 -13.57
CA ARG A 38 -3.95 -4.61 -14.24
C ARG A 38 -3.84 -5.27 -15.59
N GLU A 39 -4.81 -6.12 -15.92
CA GLU A 39 -4.93 -6.74 -17.24
C GLU A 39 -6.05 -6.09 -18.03
N ILE A 40 -5.73 -5.71 -19.27
CA ILE A 40 -6.68 -5.19 -20.27
C ILE A 40 -6.90 -6.32 -21.28
N ALA A 41 -8.16 -6.77 -21.39
CA ALA A 41 -8.52 -7.76 -22.39
C ALA A 41 -8.48 -7.10 -23.78
N LEU A 42 -7.92 -7.81 -24.76
CA LEU A 42 -7.97 -7.41 -26.16
C LEU A 42 -9.18 -8.07 -26.84
N ASP A 43 -9.50 -7.61 -28.04
CA ASP A 43 -10.55 -8.24 -28.83
C ASP A 43 -10.20 -9.72 -29.11
N PRO A 44 -11.14 -10.67 -28.98
CA PRO A 44 -10.88 -12.09 -29.24
C PRO A 44 -10.32 -12.36 -30.64
N SER A 45 -10.69 -11.56 -31.65
CA SER A 45 -10.20 -11.70 -33.02
C SER A 45 -8.70 -11.41 -33.17
N ALA A 46 -8.10 -10.65 -32.24
CA ALA A 46 -6.66 -10.41 -32.23
C ALA A 46 -5.86 -11.66 -31.85
N ASN A 47 -6.48 -12.65 -31.17
CA ASN A 47 -5.83 -13.87 -30.70
C ASN A 47 -4.55 -13.59 -29.87
N GLU A 48 -4.56 -12.52 -29.08
CA GLU A 48 -3.45 -12.08 -28.24
C GLU A 48 -3.78 -12.23 -26.75
N ALA A 49 -2.73 -12.42 -25.94
CA ALA A 49 -2.89 -12.42 -24.49
C ALA A 49 -3.25 -11.01 -23.96
N PRO A 50 -3.96 -10.90 -22.83
CA PRO A 50 -4.25 -9.61 -22.21
C PRO A 50 -2.99 -8.79 -21.94
N VAL A 51 -3.07 -7.47 -22.17
CA VAL A 51 -1.96 -6.56 -21.90
C VAL A 51 -1.89 -6.29 -20.40
N ARG A 52 -0.74 -6.58 -19.80
CA ARG A 52 -0.44 -6.26 -18.41
C ARG A 52 0.16 -4.87 -18.31
N VAL A 53 -0.42 -4.04 -17.46
CA VAL A 53 0.04 -2.68 -17.18
C VAL A 53 0.25 -2.47 -15.69
N TYR A 54 1.04 -1.44 -15.38
CA TYR A 54 1.23 -0.98 -14.02
C TYR A 54 -0.11 -0.54 -13.41
N ASP A 55 -0.31 -0.83 -12.12
CA ASP A 55 -1.49 -0.40 -11.41
C ASP A 55 -1.16 0.17 -10.03
N THR A 56 -1.33 1.48 -9.90
CA THR A 56 -1.13 2.26 -8.67
C THR A 56 -2.41 2.53 -7.91
N SER A 57 -3.58 2.11 -8.39
CA SER A 57 -4.88 2.40 -7.76
C SER A 57 -5.10 1.70 -6.42
N GLY A 58 -4.24 0.75 -6.04
CA GLY A 58 -4.29 0.08 -4.74
C GLY A 58 -5.56 -0.76 -4.55
N ALA A 59 -6.04 -0.89 -3.32
CA ALA A 59 -7.24 -1.67 -3.01
C ALA A 59 -8.53 -1.06 -3.58
N TYR A 60 -8.53 0.23 -3.95
CA TYR A 60 -9.74 0.94 -4.35
C TYR A 60 -10.37 0.44 -5.65
N SER A 61 -9.59 -0.21 -6.53
CA SER A 61 -10.11 -0.85 -7.74
C SER A 61 -10.15 -2.37 -7.70
N ASP A 62 -9.84 -2.96 -6.54
CA ASP A 62 -10.04 -4.39 -6.31
C ASP A 62 -11.49 -4.62 -5.83
N PRO A 63 -12.36 -5.26 -6.63
CA PRO A 63 -13.75 -5.49 -6.24
C PRO A 63 -13.89 -6.45 -5.05
N THR A 64 -12.82 -7.17 -4.69
CA THR A 64 -12.81 -8.09 -3.55
C THR A 64 -12.48 -7.42 -2.22
N VAL A 65 -12.04 -6.15 -2.24
CA VAL A 65 -11.64 -5.42 -1.04
C VAL A 65 -12.65 -4.32 -0.71
N LYS A 66 -13.29 -4.43 0.46
CA LYS A 66 -14.14 -3.35 1.00
C LYS A 66 -13.27 -2.29 1.68
N THR A 67 -13.08 -1.16 1.02
CA THR A 67 -12.33 -0.02 1.57
C THR A 67 -13.19 0.85 2.49
N ASP A 68 -12.62 1.27 3.62
CA ASP A 68 -13.25 2.21 4.55
C ASP A 68 -12.21 3.24 5.01
N ILE A 69 -12.38 4.49 4.56
CA ILE A 69 -11.45 5.58 4.88
C ILE A 69 -11.38 5.92 6.36
N ARG A 70 -12.36 5.49 7.17
CA ARG A 70 -12.35 5.68 8.64
C ARG A 70 -11.49 4.63 9.35
N LYS A 71 -11.19 3.50 8.69
CA LYS A 71 -10.37 2.39 9.20
C LYS A 71 -8.99 2.30 8.55
N GLY A 72 -8.83 2.94 7.40
CA GLY A 72 -7.64 2.88 6.57
C GLY A 72 -7.50 1.54 5.84
N LEU A 73 -6.43 1.43 5.05
CA LEU A 73 -6.13 0.23 4.28
C LEU A 73 -5.48 -0.87 5.15
N PRO A 74 -5.61 -2.15 4.76
CA PRO A 74 -4.89 -3.24 5.39
C PRO A 74 -3.37 -3.01 5.35
N PRO A 75 -2.65 -3.18 6.47
CA PRO A 75 -1.21 -2.91 6.54
C PRO A 75 -0.37 -4.09 6.03
N LEU A 76 -0.46 -4.35 4.71
CA LEU A 76 0.14 -5.54 4.06
C LEU A 76 1.64 -5.74 4.31
N ARG A 77 2.36 -4.65 4.61
CA ARG A 77 3.82 -4.66 4.82
C ARG A 77 4.23 -4.88 6.28
N THR A 78 3.31 -4.82 7.24
CA THR A 78 3.66 -4.97 8.66
C THR A 78 4.40 -6.28 8.94
N PRO A 79 3.94 -7.46 8.46
CA PRO A 79 4.67 -8.70 8.68
C PRO A 79 6.10 -8.64 8.14
N TRP A 80 6.29 -8.10 6.94
CA TRP A 80 7.61 -8.00 6.29
C TRP A 80 8.60 -7.15 7.09
N ILE A 81 8.08 -6.11 7.76
CA ILE A 81 8.88 -5.18 8.55
C ILE A 81 9.22 -5.79 9.92
N VAL A 82 8.23 -6.37 10.60
CA VAL A 82 8.38 -6.91 11.96
C VAL A 82 9.19 -8.21 11.96
N GLU A 83 8.96 -9.12 11.01
CA GLU A 83 9.62 -10.43 10.91
C GLU A 83 11.15 -10.31 10.72
N ARG A 84 11.65 -9.19 10.19
CA ARG A 84 13.11 -8.93 10.11
C ARG A 84 13.77 -8.81 11.49
N GLY A 85 13.00 -8.46 12.52
CA GLY A 85 13.52 -8.36 13.89
C GLY A 85 14.36 -7.12 14.19
N ASP A 86 14.51 -6.19 13.25
CA ASP A 86 15.35 -4.99 13.39
C ASP A 86 14.61 -3.75 13.94
N VAL A 87 13.31 -3.87 14.19
CA VAL A 87 12.45 -2.77 14.70
C VAL A 87 11.78 -3.11 16.03
N GLU A 88 11.36 -2.09 16.75
CA GLU A 88 10.58 -2.15 17.99
C GLU A 88 9.41 -1.17 17.95
N GLU A 89 8.32 -1.48 18.65
CA GLU A 89 7.19 -0.57 18.83
C GLU A 89 7.54 0.52 19.86
N ILE A 90 7.05 1.74 19.61
CA ILE A 90 7.15 2.87 20.54
C ILE A 90 5.78 3.51 20.71
N GLU A 91 5.55 4.26 21.80
CA GLU A 91 4.26 4.96 22.01
C GLU A 91 3.99 6.03 20.93
N GLY A 92 5.05 6.60 20.35
CA GLY A 92 4.96 7.68 19.39
C GLY A 92 4.92 9.06 20.05
N ARG A 93 4.92 10.09 19.20
CA ARG A 93 4.85 11.48 19.65
C ARG A 93 3.40 11.85 19.97
N ILE A 94 3.19 12.57 21.07
CA ILE A 94 1.90 13.17 21.41
C ILE A 94 1.59 14.30 20.41
N VAL A 95 0.41 14.26 19.80
CA VAL A 95 -0.09 15.30 18.90
C VAL A 95 -0.29 16.59 19.69
N ARG A 96 0.20 17.70 19.16
CA ARG A 96 0.07 19.04 19.77
C ARG A 96 -0.79 19.94 18.88
N PRO A 97 -1.47 20.97 19.42
CA PRO A 97 -2.34 21.85 18.63
C PRO A 97 -1.65 22.45 17.39
N GLU A 98 -0.37 22.81 17.50
CA GLU A 98 0.39 23.37 16.39
C GLU A 98 0.66 22.39 15.23
N ASP A 99 0.50 21.07 15.45
CA ASP A 99 0.57 20.08 14.35
C ASP A 99 -0.61 20.24 13.37
N ASP A 100 -1.73 20.77 13.86
CA ASP A 100 -2.96 21.05 13.10
C ASP A 100 -3.17 22.56 12.85
N GLY A 101 -2.16 23.39 13.14
CA GLY A 101 -2.22 24.84 12.95
C GLY A 101 -3.15 25.57 13.95
N LEU A 102 -3.43 24.97 15.11
CA LEU A 102 -4.35 25.48 16.13
C LEU A 102 -3.60 26.17 17.28
N ALA A 103 -4.22 27.19 17.86
CA ALA A 103 -3.74 27.79 19.11
C ALA A 103 -4.07 26.91 20.33
N PRO A 104 -3.38 27.06 21.48
CA PRO A 104 -3.72 26.35 22.70
C PRO A 104 -5.17 26.62 23.13
N GLY A 105 -5.96 25.55 23.28
CA GLY A 105 -7.39 25.63 23.66
C GLY A 105 -8.34 25.73 22.47
N GLU A 106 -7.84 25.87 21.24
CA GLU A 106 -8.64 25.81 20.03
C GLU A 106 -8.90 24.36 19.62
N THR A 107 -10.10 24.06 19.12
CA THR A 107 -10.49 22.73 18.65
C THR A 107 -10.64 22.72 17.13
N GLY A 108 -9.96 21.79 16.46
CA GLY A 108 -10.10 21.58 15.03
C GLY A 108 -11.44 20.94 14.65
N ASN A 109 -11.88 21.19 13.42
CA ASN A 109 -13.12 20.62 12.86
C ASN A 109 -12.89 19.29 12.10
N VAL A 110 -11.63 18.84 12.00
CA VAL A 110 -11.25 17.60 11.32
C VAL A 110 -11.23 16.45 12.33
N PRO A 111 -11.98 15.36 12.10
CA PRO A 111 -11.92 14.20 12.98
C PRO A 111 -10.52 13.58 13.00
N MET A 112 -10.03 13.25 14.20
CA MET A 112 -8.79 12.49 14.35
C MET A 112 -8.97 11.09 13.75
N PHE A 113 -7.99 10.63 12.99
CA PHE A 113 -8.01 9.30 12.40
C PHE A 113 -7.81 8.22 13.48
N ASP A 114 -8.71 7.23 13.54
CA ASP A 114 -8.56 6.09 14.44
C ASP A 114 -7.46 5.16 13.93
N ARG A 115 -6.33 5.17 14.66
CA ARG A 115 -5.17 4.33 14.35
C ARG A 115 -5.37 2.86 14.74
N MET A 116 -6.50 2.49 15.35
CA MET A 116 -6.80 1.14 15.82
C MET A 116 -5.69 0.57 16.71
N GLY A 117 -5.13 1.41 17.59
CA GLY A 117 -4.03 1.05 18.49
C GLY A 117 -2.67 0.79 17.81
N ARG A 118 -2.52 1.02 16.50
CA ARG A 118 -1.25 0.79 15.78
C ARG A 118 -0.15 1.72 16.31
N LYS A 119 0.87 1.13 16.94
CA LYS A 119 2.05 1.85 17.42
C LYS A 119 3.05 2.12 16.29
N PRO A 120 3.73 3.29 16.27
CA PRO A 120 4.87 3.50 15.39
C PRO A 120 5.99 2.50 15.67
N LEU A 121 6.77 2.23 14.63
CA LEU A 121 7.98 1.40 14.72
C LEU A 121 9.23 2.28 14.65
N ARG A 122 10.25 1.90 15.41
CA ARG A 122 11.59 2.49 15.38
C ARG A 122 12.63 1.39 15.16
N ALA A 123 13.78 1.72 14.57
CA ALA A 123 14.92 0.82 14.57
C ALA A 123 15.36 0.48 16.01
N LYS A 124 15.71 -0.78 16.26
CA LYS A 124 16.39 -1.16 17.50
C LYS A 124 17.78 -0.51 17.58
N PRO A 125 18.33 -0.33 18.80
CA PRO A 125 19.70 0.16 18.95
C PRO A 125 20.70 -0.65 18.11
N GLY A 126 21.56 0.06 17.36
CA GLY A 126 22.58 -0.55 16.50
C GLY A 126 22.07 -1.16 15.19
N LYS A 127 20.77 -1.02 14.85
CA LYS A 127 20.21 -1.51 13.59
C LYS A 127 20.00 -0.40 12.56
N ALA A 128 20.42 -0.65 11.33
CA ALA A 128 20.15 0.22 10.18
C ALA A 128 19.02 -0.38 9.35
N VAL A 129 17.82 0.22 9.41
CA VAL A 129 16.59 -0.37 8.84
C VAL A 129 16.22 0.11 7.44
N THR A 130 17.12 0.83 6.77
CA THR A 130 16.85 1.39 5.44
C THR A 130 17.06 0.32 4.36
N GLN A 131 16.35 0.45 3.24
CA GLN A 131 16.56 -0.44 2.08
C GLN A 131 18.00 -0.37 1.56
N LEU A 132 18.65 0.80 1.65
CA LEU A 132 20.06 0.97 1.30
C LEU A 132 20.99 0.16 2.22
N ALA A 133 20.72 0.15 3.53
CA ALA A 133 21.51 -0.62 4.48
C ALA A 133 21.40 -2.13 4.19
N TYR A 134 20.17 -2.62 3.97
CA TYR A 134 19.95 -4.02 3.59
C TYR A 134 20.64 -4.37 2.26
N ALA A 135 20.53 -3.52 1.25
CA ALA A 135 21.18 -3.74 -0.04
C ALA A 135 22.71 -3.83 0.09
N ARG A 136 23.33 -2.91 0.85
CA ARG A 136 24.79 -2.93 1.11
C ARG A 136 25.23 -4.14 1.93
N ALA A 137 24.36 -4.66 2.78
CA ALA A 137 24.58 -5.89 3.53
C ALA A 137 24.32 -7.18 2.71
N GLY A 138 23.95 -7.06 1.42
CA GLY A 138 23.65 -8.20 0.56
C GLY A 138 22.30 -8.87 0.85
N ILE A 139 21.39 -8.20 1.55
CA ILE A 139 20.07 -8.72 1.94
C ILE A 139 19.02 -8.28 0.92
N ILE A 140 18.34 -9.24 0.31
CA ILE A 140 17.15 -8.99 -0.53
C ILE A 140 15.92 -8.97 0.37
N THR A 141 15.25 -7.82 0.45
CA THR A 141 14.03 -7.67 1.26
C THR A 141 12.77 -8.05 0.47
N PRO A 142 11.64 -8.31 1.15
CA PRO A 142 10.34 -8.44 0.50
C PRO A 142 9.99 -7.25 -0.41
N GLU A 143 10.35 -6.03 -0.01
CA GLU A 143 10.15 -4.85 -0.85
C GLU A 143 10.95 -4.89 -2.16
N MET A 144 12.20 -5.39 -2.13
CA MET A 144 13.01 -5.54 -3.33
C MET A 144 12.41 -6.57 -4.30
N GLU A 145 11.93 -7.73 -3.80
CA GLU A 145 11.23 -8.69 -4.65
C GLU A 145 9.92 -8.12 -5.21
N TYR A 146 9.15 -7.44 -4.36
CA TYR A 146 7.89 -6.81 -4.76
C TYR A 146 8.09 -5.88 -5.96
N ILE A 147 9.08 -5.00 -5.89
CA ILE A 147 9.41 -4.07 -6.98
C ILE A 147 9.92 -4.83 -8.20
N ALA A 148 10.81 -5.81 -8.04
CA ALA A 148 11.34 -6.58 -9.17
C ALA A 148 10.24 -7.30 -9.97
N ILE A 149 9.22 -7.82 -9.29
CA ILE A 149 8.04 -8.41 -9.94
C ILE A 149 7.21 -7.33 -10.64
N ARG A 150 6.98 -6.19 -9.97
CA ARG A 150 6.16 -5.08 -10.49
C ARG A 150 6.75 -4.48 -11.77
N GLU A 151 8.05 -4.25 -11.79
CA GLU A 151 8.78 -3.72 -12.97
C GLU A 151 8.89 -4.73 -14.11
N ASN A 152 8.70 -6.03 -13.84
CA ASN A 152 8.71 -7.02 -14.90
C ASN A 152 7.43 -7.00 -15.74
N LEU A 153 6.29 -6.58 -15.19
CA LEU A 153 4.97 -6.58 -15.84
C LEU A 153 4.57 -7.95 -16.44
N GLY A 154 5.16 -9.05 -15.95
CA GLY A 154 4.94 -10.39 -16.49
C GLY A 154 5.70 -10.73 -17.78
N ARG A 155 6.60 -9.86 -18.27
CA ARG A 155 7.41 -10.09 -19.47
C ARG A 155 8.20 -11.40 -19.42
N LYS A 156 8.71 -11.80 -18.25
CA LYS A 156 9.42 -13.08 -18.08
C LYS A 156 8.54 -14.29 -18.42
N GLU A 157 7.25 -14.24 -18.14
CA GLU A 157 6.33 -15.33 -18.46
C GLU A 157 5.87 -15.25 -19.91
N ALA A 158 5.77 -14.05 -20.50
CA ALA A 158 5.50 -13.88 -21.93
C ALA A 158 6.62 -14.48 -22.80
N LEU A 159 7.88 -14.27 -22.42
CA LEU A 159 9.04 -14.84 -23.13
C LEU A 159 9.13 -16.36 -23.11
N LYS A 160 8.51 -17.04 -22.14
CA LYS A 160 8.49 -18.52 -22.09
C LYS A 160 7.45 -19.15 -23.02
N LYS A 161 6.53 -18.34 -23.55
CA LYS A 161 5.43 -18.79 -24.43
C LYS A 161 5.76 -18.64 -25.92
N VAL A 162 6.92 -18.05 -26.22
CA VAL A 162 7.52 -17.95 -27.56
C VAL A 162 8.53 -19.07 -27.70
#